data_AF-A0A2V7YK43-F1
#
_entry.id   AF-A0A2V7YK43-F1
#
_cell.length_a   1.000
_cell.length_b   1.000
_cell.length_c   1.000
_cell.angle_alpha   90.00
_cell.angle_beta   90.00
_cell.angle_gamma   90.00
#
_symmetry.space_group_name_H-M   'P 1'
#
loop_
_entity.id
_entity.type
_entity.pdbx_description
1 polymer ?
#
loop_
_entity_poly.entity_id
_entity_poly.type
_entity_poly.pdbx_seq_one_letter_code
_entity_poly.pdbx_strand_id
1 'polypeptide(L)'
;AKTFTKIRDEFERDLLAAIDRAMAAHKIDYIPGSVELGDYDPTSTTIAIAPGGQLGKLPARAVAATFDRYFAEAHARAMGAQWESYTPYELRTVGTFIRLGQPQRAHELLEFFLSGQRPPEWREWAEVVWRDPKTPKFIGDMPHGWVASDYLRSVLDMFVYDRDDGAVVIGAGVLPEWVTQAPGVSVRNLSTHQGVVSFTMRGTSKVVHVRVAGPINSAIVHSPLPKVKRVEVNGKPVAAVQDVRVRAFPADVVFTY
;
A
#
# COMPACT_ATOMS: atom_id res chain seq x y z
N ALA A 1 -3.26 21.16 21.94
CA ALA A 1 -4.14 20.12 21.35
C ALA A 1 -5.33 20.73 20.58
N LYS A 2 -6.27 21.46 21.23
CA LYS A 2 -7.48 21.99 20.57
C LYS A 2 -7.24 22.87 19.33
N THR A 3 -6.16 23.65 19.30
CA THR A 3 -5.81 24.52 18.16
C THR A 3 -5.36 23.73 16.92
N PHE A 4 -4.53 22.70 17.07
CA PHE A 4 -4.05 21.89 15.94
C PHE A 4 -5.13 21.00 15.34
N THR A 5 -6.04 20.46 16.16
CA THR A 5 -7.22 19.73 15.65
C THR A 5 -8.07 20.62 14.76
N LYS A 6 -8.35 21.85 15.21
CA LYS A 6 -9.12 22.81 14.40
C LYS A 6 -8.42 23.14 13.07
N ILE A 7 -7.12 23.42 13.10
CA ILE A 7 -6.33 23.70 11.89
C ILE A 7 -6.35 22.51 10.92
N ARG A 8 -6.16 21.28 11.43
CA ARG A 8 -6.23 20.06 10.62
C ARG A 8 -7.60 19.92 9.95
N ASP A 9 -8.68 20.06 10.72
CA ASP A 9 -10.05 19.87 10.21
C ASP A 9 -10.43 20.97 9.21
N GLU A 10 -9.92 22.18 9.39
CA GLU A 10 -10.07 23.28 8.43
C GLU A 10 -9.31 23.01 7.14
N PHE A 11 -8.02 22.67 7.24
CA PHE A 11 -7.19 22.35 6.08
C PHE A 11 -7.74 21.16 5.29
N GLU A 12 -8.20 20.11 5.96
CA GLU A 12 -8.78 18.93 5.31
C GLU A 12 -10.04 19.28 4.49
N ARG A 13 -10.97 20.04 5.08
CA ARG A 13 -12.16 20.49 4.35
C ARG A 13 -11.80 21.33 3.13
N ASP A 14 -10.87 22.26 3.29
CA ASP A 14 -10.51 23.20 2.23
C ASP A 14 -9.73 22.50 1.12
N LEU A 15 -8.87 21.53 1.46
CA LEU A 15 -8.17 20.66 0.50
C LEU A 15 -9.15 19.83 -0.33
N LEU A 16 -10.11 19.15 0.32
CA LEU A 16 -11.11 18.34 -0.39
C LEU A 16 -11.98 19.21 -1.31
N ALA A 17 -12.40 20.39 -0.82
CA ALA A 17 -13.13 21.34 -1.65
C ALA A 17 -12.30 21.88 -2.83
N ALA A 18 -10.99 22.05 -2.66
CA ALA A 18 -10.09 22.45 -3.75
C ALA A 18 -9.96 21.36 -4.82
N ILE A 19 -9.84 20.08 -4.41
CA ILE A 19 -9.82 18.93 -5.33
C ILE A 19 -11.10 18.90 -6.17
N ASP A 20 -12.28 18.97 -5.54
CA ASP A 20 -13.57 18.96 -6.24
C ASP A 20 -13.70 20.11 -7.25
N ARG A 21 -13.28 21.33 -6.85
CA ARG A 21 -13.31 22.52 -7.71
C ARG A 21 -12.33 22.41 -8.87
N ALA A 22 -11.12 21.90 -8.64
CA ALA A 22 -10.13 21.71 -9.68
C ALA A 22 -10.62 20.68 -10.71
N MET A 23 -11.19 19.56 -10.25
CA MET A 23 -11.80 18.57 -11.14
C MET A 23 -12.92 19.17 -12.00
N ALA A 24 -13.81 19.96 -11.41
CA ALA A 24 -14.90 20.61 -12.13
C ALA A 24 -14.41 21.67 -13.14
N ALA A 25 -13.41 22.48 -12.76
CA ALA A 25 -12.86 23.53 -13.61
C ALA A 25 -12.15 22.94 -14.85
N HIS A 26 -11.37 21.88 -14.66
CA HIS A 26 -10.61 21.21 -15.72
C HIS A 26 -11.41 20.13 -16.46
N LYS A 27 -12.63 19.81 -15.98
CA LYS A 27 -13.52 18.77 -16.54
C LYS A 27 -12.86 17.39 -16.61
N ILE A 28 -12.18 17.03 -15.52
CA ILE A 28 -11.47 15.75 -15.35
C ILE A 28 -12.16 14.89 -14.29
N ASP A 29 -11.94 13.58 -14.37
CA ASP A 29 -12.55 12.57 -13.50
C ASP A 29 -11.56 11.88 -12.55
N TYR A 30 -10.29 12.26 -12.58
CA TYR A 30 -9.22 11.82 -11.69
C TYR A 30 -8.83 12.92 -10.69
N ILE A 31 -8.05 12.56 -9.66
CA ILE A 31 -7.52 13.52 -8.69
C ILE A 31 -6.36 14.30 -9.37
N PRO A 32 -6.45 15.62 -9.51
CA PRO A 32 -5.41 16.40 -10.16
C PRO A 32 -4.15 16.50 -9.28
N GLY A 33 -2.97 16.51 -9.92
CA GLY A 33 -1.68 16.76 -9.27
C GLY A 33 -1.53 18.21 -8.79
N SER A 34 -2.07 19.16 -9.57
CA SER A 34 -2.09 20.59 -9.29
C SER A 34 -3.48 21.20 -9.55
N VAL A 35 -3.86 22.16 -8.70
CA VAL A 35 -5.09 22.94 -8.85
C VAL A 35 -5.07 23.77 -10.14
N GLU A 36 -3.92 24.34 -10.47
CA GLU A 36 -3.72 25.23 -11.62
C GLU A 36 -3.74 24.47 -12.95
N LEU A 37 -3.13 23.28 -13.00
CA LEU A 37 -2.93 22.54 -14.25
C LEU A 37 -3.99 21.47 -14.52
N GLY A 38 -4.62 20.91 -13.47
CA GLY A 38 -5.50 19.75 -13.63
C GLY A 38 -4.76 18.52 -14.17
N ASP A 39 -3.45 18.46 -13.96
CA ASP A 39 -2.55 17.46 -14.52
C ASP A 39 -2.73 16.10 -13.85
N TYR A 40 -2.41 15.06 -14.63
CA TYR A 40 -2.51 13.68 -14.19
C TYR A 40 -1.18 13.24 -13.58
N ASP A 41 -1.09 13.25 -12.25
CA ASP A 41 0.06 12.80 -11.49
C ASP A 41 -0.35 11.81 -10.38
N PRO A 42 -0.57 10.53 -10.72
CA PRO A 42 -0.95 9.51 -9.75
C PRO A 42 0.14 9.25 -8.71
N THR A 43 1.41 9.45 -9.06
CA THR A 43 2.56 9.28 -8.17
C THR A 43 2.49 10.30 -7.04
N SER A 44 2.37 11.59 -7.35
CA SER A 44 2.20 12.62 -6.33
C SER A 44 0.89 12.46 -5.54
N THR A 45 -0.18 12.03 -6.20
CA THR A 45 -1.50 11.80 -5.56
C THR A 45 -1.46 10.77 -4.44
N THR A 46 -0.55 9.78 -4.49
CA THR A 46 -0.43 8.76 -3.43
C THR A 46 -0.23 9.34 -2.03
N ILE A 47 0.34 10.54 -1.90
CA ILE A 47 0.57 11.20 -0.62
C ILE A 47 -0.73 11.46 0.14
N ALA A 48 -1.84 11.69 -0.57
CA ALA A 48 -3.15 11.89 0.03
C ALA A 48 -3.66 10.60 0.70
N ILE A 49 -3.28 9.44 0.18
CA ILE A 49 -3.62 8.13 0.76
C ILE A 49 -2.66 7.81 1.91
N ALA A 50 -1.36 7.83 1.66
CA ALA A 50 -0.35 7.59 2.67
C ALA A 50 0.89 8.46 2.40
N PRO A 51 1.35 9.25 3.40
CA PRO A 51 0.93 9.25 4.81
C PRO A 51 -0.31 10.10 5.12
N GLY A 52 -0.96 10.73 4.13
CA GLY A 52 -2.01 11.73 4.35
C GLY A 52 -3.30 11.22 5.01
N GLY A 53 -3.62 9.93 4.88
CA GLY A 53 -4.76 9.35 5.57
C GLY A 53 -6.12 9.84 5.10
N GLN A 54 -6.23 10.20 3.81
CA GLN A 54 -7.43 10.80 3.23
C GLN A 54 -8.25 9.82 2.39
N LEU A 55 -7.85 8.55 2.28
CA LEU A 55 -8.52 7.58 1.40
C LEU A 55 -10.02 7.47 1.67
N GLY A 56 -10.44 7.51 2.93
CA GLY A 56 -11.86 7.46 3.31
C GLY A 56 -12.65 8.75 3.05
N LYS A 57 -11.99 9.84 2.63
CA LYS A 57 -12.56 11.19 2.48
C LYS A 57 -12.44 11.73 1.06
N LEU A 58 -11.47 11.24 0.29
CA LEU A 58 -11.32 11.55 -1.12
C LEU A 58 -12.53 11.06 -1.94
N PRO A 59 -12.86 11.72 -3.08
CA PRO A 59 -13.91 11.26 -3.96
C PRO A 59 -13.61 9.85 -4.50
N ALA A 60 -14.35 8.83 -4.05
CA ALA A 60 -14.05 7.43 -4.34
C ALA A 60 -13.97 7.11 -5.84
N ARG A 61 -14.81 7.74 -6.67
CA ARG A 61 -14.76 7.59 -8.13
C ARG A 61 -13.47 8.16 -8.72
N ALA A 62 -12.99 9.28 -8.21
CA ALA A 62 -11.75 9.90 -8.68
C ALA A 62 -10.52 9.10 -8.27
N VAL A 63 -10.52 8.55 -7.04
CA VAL A 63 -9.48 7.62 -6.59
C VAL A 63 -9.42 6.41 -7.52
N ALA A 64 -10.56 5.77 -7.80
CA ALA A 64 -10.63 4.62 -8.70
C ALA A 64 -10.13 4.98 -10.10
N ALA A 65 -10.65 6.05 -10.72
CA ALA A 65 -10.23 6.50 -12.05
C ALA A 65 -8.71 6.78 -12.12
N THR A 66 -8.15 7.44 -11.09
CA THR A 66 -6.72 7.76 -11.01
C THR A 66 -5.87 6.49 -11.02
N PHE A 67 -6.14 5.55 -10.11
CA PHE A 67 -5.28 4.39 -9.94
C PHE A 67 -5.58 3.27 -10.94
N ASP A 68 -6.80 3.14 -11.44
CA ASP A 68 -7.11 2.20 -12.52
C ASP A 68 -6.39 2.58 -13.82
N ARG A 69 -6.41 3.88 -14.17
CA ARG A 69 -5.66 4.38 -15.33
C ARG A 69 -4.16 4.16 -15.16
N TYR A 70 -3.61 4.51 -14.00
CA TYR A 70 -2.18 4.34 -13.71
C TYR A 70 -1.76 2.87 -13.82
N PHE A 71 -2.54 1.96 -13.23
CA PHE A 71 -2.25 0.54 -13.30
C PHE A 71 -2.28 0.04 -14.74
N ALA A 72 -3.27 0.43 -15.55
CA ALA A 72 -3.34 0.04 -16.95
C ALA A 72 -2.10 0.49 -17.75
N GLU A 73 -1.64 1.72 -17.52
CA GLU A 73 -0.42 2.26 -18.15
C GLU A 73 0.85 1.53 -17.68
N ALA A 74 0.98 1.24 -16.38
CA ALA A 74 2.09 0.48 -15.81
C ALA A 74 2.11 -0.98 -16.30
N HIS A 75 0.97 -1.64 -16.31
CA HIS A 75 0.80 -2.99 -16.83
C HIS A 75 1.19 -3.06 -18.32
N ALA A 76 0.74 -2.10 -19.13
CA ALA A 76 1.12 -2.04 -20.54
C ALA A 76 2.64 -1.91 -20.72
N ARG A 77 3.32 -1.09 -19.89
CA ARG A 77 4.80 -0.98 -19.90
C ARG A 77 5.47 -2.32 -19.58
N ALA A 78 4.98 -3.02 -18.55
CA ALA A 78 5.49 -4.35 -18.17
C ALA A 78 5.28 -5.39 -19.27
N MET A 79 4.16 -5.31 -20.01
CA MET A 79 3.82 -6.18 -21.15
C MET A 79 4.53 -5.81 -22.46
N GLY A 80 5.43 -4.84 -22.44
CA GLY A 80 6.28 -4.50 -23.59
C GLY A 80 5.73 -3.41 -24.52
N ALA A 81 4.72 -2.65 -24.09
CA ALA A 81 4.32 -1.43 -24.80
C ALA A 81 5.52 -0.47 -24.95
N GLN A 82 5.43 0.46 -25.90
CA GLN A 82 6.50 1.44 -26.10
C GLN A 82 6.46 2.48 -24.98
N TRP A 83 7.60 2.64 -24.30
CA TRP A 83 7.84 3.68 -23.29
C TRP A 83 9.32 4.10 -23.34
N GLU A 84 9.62 5.28 -22.80
CA GLU A 84 10.98 5.86 -22.82
C GLU A 84 11.70 5.65 -21.49
N SER A 85 11.12 6.16 -20.41
CA SER A 85 11.60 6.01 -19.05
C SER A 85 10.44 5.97 -18.06
N TYR A 86 10.75 5.61 -16.82
CA TYR A 86 9.88 5.83 -15.68
C TYR A 86 10.72 6.30 -14.50
N THR A 87 10.07 6.95 -13.54
CA THR A 87 10.74 7.29 -12.29
C THR A 87 10.46 6.23 -11.23
N PRO A 88 11.47 5.66 -10.57
CA PRO A 88 11.24 4.72 -9.48
C PRO A 88 10.51 5.31 -8.26
N TYR A 89 10.28 6.63 -8.19
CA TYR A 89 9.35 7.21 -7.20
C TYR A 89 7.94 6.60 -7.32
N GLU A 90 7.57 6.10 -8.49
CA GLU A 90 6.33 5.35 -8.73
C GLU A 90 6.16 4.13 -7.79
N LEU A 91 7.23 3.64 -7.14
CA LEU A 91 7.17 2.57 -6.13
C LEU A 91 6.15 2.83 -5.01
N ARG A 92 5.90 4.11 -4.66
CA ARG A 92 4.87 4.50 -3.67
C ARG A 92 3.45 4.04 -4.02
N THR A 93 3.21 3.72 -5.30
CA THR A 93 1.93 3.16 -5.75
C THR A 93 1.72 1.73 -5.26
N VAL A 94 2.78 0.96 -5.01
CA VAL A 94 2.66 -0.40 -4.45
C VAL A 94 1.92 -0.36 -3.10
N GLY A 95 2.37 0.47 -2.15
CA GLY A 95 1.68 0.64 -0.87
C GLY A 95 0.27 1.20 -1.02
N THR A 96 0.05 2.04 -2.05
CA THR A 96 -1.28 2.56 -2.38
C THR A 96 -2.24 1.44 -2.80
N PHE A 97 -1.84 0.53 -3.69
CA PHE A 97 -2.68 -0.60 -4.11
C PHE A 97 -2.96 -1.57 -2.97
N ILE A 98 -2.04 -1.73 -2.01
CA ILE A 98 -2.34 -2.47 -0.76
C ILE A 98 -3.47 -1.80 0.03
N ARG A 99 -3.39 -0.48 0.21
CA ARG A 99 -4.42 0.29 0.96
C ARG A 99 -5.76 0.37 0.23
N LEU A 100 -5.76 0.27 -1.10
CA LEU A 100 -6.96 0.15 -1.92
C LEU A 100 -7.58 -1.27 -1.92
N GLY A 101 -6.96 -2.24 -1.23
CA GLY A 101 -7.45 -3.62 -1.19
C GLY A 101 -7.20 -4.39 -2.50
N GLN A 102 -6.16 -4.02 -3.24
CA GLN A 102 -5.81 -4.60 -4.54
C GLN A 102 -4.41 -5.23 -4.53
N PRO A 103 -4.15 -6.22 -3.65
CA PRO A 103 -2.80 -6.75 -3.46
C PRO A 103 -2.21 -7.39 -4.71
N GLN A 104 -3.01 -8.00 -5.58
CA GLN A 104 -2.51 -8.60 -6.82
C GLN A 104 -1.85 -7.55 -7.72
N ARG A 105 -2.49 -6.38 -7.87
CA ARG A 105 -1.93 -5.25 -8.63
C ARG A 105 -0.68 -4.67 -7.96
N ALA A 106 -0.65 -4.62 -6.63
CA ALA A 106 0.52 -4.17 -5.89
C ALA A 106 1.75 -5.08 -6.15
N HIS A 107 1.56 -6.39 -6.14
CA HIS A 107 2.62 -7.37 -6.41
C HIS A 107 3.13 -7.30 -7.85
N GLU A 108 2.23 -7.14 -8.82
CA GLU A 108 2.62 -6.98 -10.22
C GLU A 108 3.46 -5.71 -10.46
N LEU A 109 3.05 -4.58 -9.86
CA LEU A 109 3.82 -3.35 -9.88
C LEU A 109 5.18 -3.51 -9.19
N LEU A 110 5.22 -4.19 -8.04
CA LEU A 110 6.45 -4.44 -7.32
C LEU A 110 7.44 -5.25 -8.16
N GLU A 111 6.98 -6.30 -8.84
CA GLU A 111 7.79 -7.09 -9.77
C GLU A 111 8.33 -6.24 -10.93
N PHE A 112 7.47 -5.42 -11.54
CA PHE A 112 7.88 -4.48 -12.59
C PHE A 112 8.99 -3.54 -12.10
N PHE A 113 8.83 -2.93 -10.92
CA PHE A 113 9.84 -2.01 -10.39
C PHE A 113 11.15 -2.70 -10.03
N LEU A 114 11.10 -3.90 -9.43
CA LEU A 114 12.30 -4.68 -9.11
C LEU A 114 13.12 -5.02 -10.36
N SER A 115 12.48 -5.17 -11.53
CA SER A 115 13.19 -5.38 -12.80
C SER A 115 14.05 -4.18 -13.24
N GLY A 116 13.80 -2.99 -12.68
CA GLY A 116 14.57 -1.78 -12.93
C GLY A 116 15.86 -1.66 -12.14
N GLN A 117 16.15 -2.57 -11.21
CA GLN A 117 17.34 -2.50 -10.36
C GLN A 117 18.63 -2.73 -11.16
N ARG A 118 19.63 -1.85 -10.97
CA ARG A 118 20.90 -1.90 -11.71
C ARG A 118 22.07 -1.38 -10.88
N PRO A 119 23.21 -2.10 -10.83
CA PRO A 119 23.32 -3.51 -11.21
C PRO A 119 22.43 -4.40 -10.30
N PRO A 120 21.90 -5.53 -10.79
CA PRO A 120 20.97 -6.37 -10.01
C PRO A 120 21.51 -6.77 -8.63
N GLU A 121 22.82 -6.89 -8.50
CA GLU A 121 23.51 -7.28 -7.27
C GLU A 121 23.44 -6.21 -6.17
N TRP A 122 23.26 -4.93 -6.53
CA TRP A 122 23.21 -3.82 -5.57
C TRP A 122 21.81 -3.61 -4.98
N ARG A 123 20.78 -4.16 -5.65
CA ARG A 123 19.37 -4.04 -5.21
C ARG A 123 18.94 -2.59 -4.99
N GLU A 124 19.36 -1.72 -5.89
CA GLU A 124 19.12 -0.28 -5.86
C GLU A 124 18.41 0.19 -7.13
N TRP A 125 17.97 1.45 -7.11
CA TRP A 125 17.45 2.15 -8.27
C TRP A 125 18.16 3.49 -8.43
N ALA A 126 18.21 3.96 -9.67
CA ALA A 126 18.49 5.36 -9.99
C ALA A 126 17.20 6.21 -9.83
N GLU A 127 17.30 7.53 -10.00
CA GLU A 127 16.15 8.43 -10.02
C GLU A 127 15.29 8.27 -11.30
N VAL A 128 15.92 7.86 -12.40
CA VAL A 128 15.26 7.61 -13.69
C VAL A 128 15.72 6.26 -14.26
N VAL A 129 14.76 5.40 -14.59
CA VAL A 129 15.01 4.13 -15.29
C VAL A 129 14.62 4.29 -16.74
N TRP A 130 15.61 4.20 -17.63
CA TRP A 130 15.41 4.19 -19.08
C TRP A 130 15.09 2.77 -19.56
N ARG A 131 14.23 2.67 -20.58
CA ARG A 131 13.91 1.39 -21.21
C ARG A 131 15.14 0.74 -21.83
N ASP A 132 15.90 1.50 -22.62
CA ASP A 132 17.24 1.09 -23.03
C ASP A 132 18.24 1.66 -22.01
N PRO A 133 18.86 0.82 -21.18
CA PRO A 133 19.82 1.27 -20.18
C PRO A 133 21.12 1.83 -20.76
N LYS A 134 21.39 1.61 -22.04
CA LYS A 134 22.56 2.17 -22.73
C LYS A 134 22.31 3.59 -23.22
N THR A 135 21.08 4.10 -23.07
CA THR A 135 20.73 5.48 -23.44
C THR A 135 21.61 6.45 -22.63
N PRO A 136 22.42 7.32 -23.27
CA PRO A 136 23.35 8.21 -22.58
C PRO A 136 22.61 9.46 -22.06
N LYS A 137 21.66 9.25 -21.14
CA LYS A 137 20.84 10.29 -20.52
C LYS A 137 21.01 10.27 -19.00
N PHE A 138 20.57 11.36 -18.38
CA PHE A 138 20.56 11.52 -16.92
C PHE A 138 19.82 10.36 -16.24
N ILE A 139 20.42 9.82 -15.17
CA ILE A 139 19.80 8.78 -14.32
C ILE A 139 19.60 9.26 -12.87
N GLY A 140 20.13 10.43 -12.49
CA GLY A 140 20.23 10.86 -11.10
C GLY A 140 21.40 10.23 -10.35
N ASP A 141 21.37 10.35 -9.03
CA ASP A 141 22.23 9.59 -8.13
C ASP A 141 21.77 8.12 -8.05
N MET A 142 22.72 7.25 -7.78
CA MET A 142 22.51 5.80 -7.67
C MET A 142 23.58 5.26 -6.69
N PRO A 143 23.21 4.75 -5.49
CA PRO A 143 21.84 4.48 -5.02
C PRO A 143 21.02 5.72 -4.69
N HIS A 144 19.77 5.75 -5.17
CA HIS A 144 18.86 6.84 -4.88
C HIS A 144 18.08 6.61 -3.57
N GLY A 145 18.45 7.35 -2.52
CA GLY A 145 17.96 7.11 -1.15
C GLY A 145 16.46 7.35 -0.94
N TRP A 146 15.85 8.31 -1.64
CA TRP A 146 14.41 8.58 -1.49
C TRP A 146 13.55 7.47 -2.10
N VAL A 147 13.98 6.92 -3.24
CA VAL A 147 13.35 5.74 -3.86
C VAL A 147 13.49 4.52 -2.95
N ALA A 148 14.66 4.33 -2.33
CA ALA A 148 14.83 3.26 -1.35
C ALA A 148 13.85 3.42 -0.16
N SER A 149 13.62 4.64 0.29
CA SER A 149 12.62 4.93 1.33
C SER A 149 11.19 4.62 0.87
N ASP A 150 10.81 4.99 -0.36
CA ASP A 150 9.50 4.69 -0.94
C ASP A 150 9.28 3.18 -1.12
N TYR A 151 10.31 2.44 -1.57
CA TYR A 151 10.30 0.98 -1.63
C TYR A 151 10.05 0.38 -0.24
N LEU A 152 10.86 0.76 0.76
CA LEU A 152 10.76 0.23 2.12
C LEU A 152 9.37 0.49 2.71
N ARG A 153 8.87 1.73 2.63
CA ARG A 153 7.53 2.07 3.13
C ARG A 153 6.44 1.27 2.43
N SER A 154 6.52 1.11 1.11
CA SER A 154 5.52 0.38 0.33
C SER A 154 5.51 -1.11 0.63
N VAL A 155 6.69 -1.71 0.80
CA VAL A 155 6.82 -3.11 1.21
C VAL A 155 6.33 -3.31 2.64
N LEU A 156 6.61 -2.38 3.56
CA LEU A 156 6.09 -2.45 4.92
C LEU A 156 4.55 -2.43 4.94
N ASP A 157 3.92 -1.60 4.10
CA ASP A 157 2.44 -1.55 3.96
C ASP A 157 1.85 -2.93 3.56
N MET A 158 2.60 -3.79 2.85
CA MET A 158 2.14 -5.16 2.54
C MET A 158 1.99 -6.02 3.80
N PHE A 159 2.77 -5.75 4.84
CA PHE A 159 2.75 -6.50 6.09
C PHE A 159 1.92 -5.82 7.17
N VAL A 160 2.14 -4.52 7.39
CA VAL A 160 1.52 -3.74 8.45
C VAL A 160 1.37 -2.29 8.02
N TYR A 161 0.18 -1.72 8.22
CA TYR A 161 0.00 -0.28 8.09
C TYR A 161 -1.06 0.29 9.04
N ASP A 162 -0.90 1.56 9.41
CA ASP A 162 -1.89 2.32 10.18
C ASP A 162 -3.03 2.82 9.27
N ARG A 163 -4.27 2.67 9.74
CA ARG A 163 -5.47 3.30 9.20
C ARG A 163 -5.90 4.51 10.02
N ASP A 164 -6.61 5.42 9.35
CA ASP A 164 -7.07 6.69 9.92
C ASP A 164 -8.15 6.52 11.01
N ASP A 165 -8.84 5.38 11.04
CA ASP A 165 -9.77 5.00 12.11
C ASP A 165 -9.06 4.44 13.35
N GLY A 166 -7.72 4.50 13.41
CA GLY A 166 -6.93 4.03 14.53
C GLY A 166 -6.80 2.51 14.61
N ALA A 167 -6.94 1.80 13.49
CA ALA A 167 -6.65 0.36 13.42
C ALA A 167 -5.30 0.11 12.74
N VAL A 168 -4.56 -0.88 13.22
CA VAL A 168 -3.40 -1.45 12.52
C VAL A 168 -3.87 -2.57 11.61
N VAL A 169 -3.67 -2.45 10.30
CA VAL A 169 -3.95 -3.54 9.35
C VAL A 169 -2.74 -4.45 9.29
N ILE A 170 -2.96 -5.76 9.28
CA ILE A 170 -1.92 -6.79 9.27
C ILE A 170 -2.18 -7.76 8.13
N GLY A 171 -1.18 -7.98 7.29
CA GLY A 171 -1.14 -9.03 6.28
C GLY A 171 -1.86 -8.74 4.97
N ALA A 172 -2.25 -7.49 4.69
CA ALA A 172 -3.04 -7.14 3.51
C ALA A 172 -2.35 -7.41 2.17
N GLY A 173 -1.02 -7.46 2.14
CA GLY A 173 -0.22 -7.83 0.97
C GLY A 173 0.50 -9.17 1.12
N VAL A 174 0.20 -9.96 2.15
CA VAL A 174 0.83 -11.28 2.33
C VAL A 174 0.21 -12.29 1.37
N LEU A 175 1.05 -12.92 0.55
CA LEU A 175 0.62 -13.91 -0.45
C LEU A 175 0.32 -15.29 0.16
N PRO A 176 -0.63 -16.06 -0.42
CA PRO A 176 -0.90 -17.44 -0.04
C PRO A 176 0.35 -18.33 0.01
N GLU A 177 1.23 -18.23 -0.98
CA GLU A 177 2.45 -19.03 -1.08
C GLU A 177 3.42 -18.74 0.07
N TRP A 178 3.50 -17.49 0.53
CA TRP A 178 4.38 -17.11 1.64
C TRP A 178 3.95 -17.73 2.96
N VAL A 179 2.64 -17.99 3.13
CA VAL A 179 2.11 -18.55 4.39
C VAL A 179 2.02 -20.08 4.35
N THR A 180 1.93 -20.66 3.15
CA THR A 180 1.84 -22.12 2.96
C THR A 180 3.20 -22.80 2.85
N GLN A 181 4.25 -22.04 2.50
CA GLN A 181 5.63 -22.52 2.51
C GLN A 181 6.29 -22.32 3.88
N ALA A 182 7.12 -23.28 4.31
CA ALA A 182 7.91 -23.12 5.53
C ALA A 182 9.01 -22.05 5.33
N PRO A 183 9.26 -21.15 6.31
CA PRO A 183 8.72 -21.13 7.68
C PRO A 183 7.40 -20.34 7.86
N GLY A 184 6.82 -19.82 6.79
CA GLY A 184 5.74 -18.84 6.81
C GLY A 184 6.26 -17.41 6.87
N VAL A 185 5.38 -16.46 7.20
CA VAL A 185 5.74 -15.04 7.40
C VAL A 185 5.97 -14.77 8.87
N SER A 186 7.05 -14.04 9.20
CA SER A 186 7.30 -13.50 10.53
C SER A 186 7.78 -12.06 10.45
N VAL A 187 7.12 -11.19 11.19
CA VAL A 187 7.46 -9.78 11.37
C VAL A 187 7.71 -9.53 12.85
N ARG A 188 8.79 -8.81 13.17
CA ARG A 188 9.18 -8.50 14.55
C ARG A 188 9.38 -7.00 14.72
N ASN A 189 8.79 -6.45 15.79
CA ASN A 189 8.99 -5.07 16.25
C ASN A 189 8.78 -3.99 15.17
N LEU A 190 7.83 -4.20 14.25
CA LEU A 190 7.49 -3.20 13.24
C LEU A 190 6.74 -2.05 13.91
N SER A 191 7.20 -0.82 13.71
CA SER A 191 6.65 0.37 14.38
C SER A 191 5.35 0.84 13.74
N THR A 192 4.33 1.11 14.56
CA THR A 192 3.04 1.70 14.17
C THR A 192 2.74 2.91 15.04
N HIS A 193 1.70 3.69 14.72
CA HIS A 193 1.25 4.79 15.56
C HIS A 193 0.79 4.36 16.96
N GLN A 194 0.38 3.10 17.13
CA GLN A 194 -0.06 2.55 18.43
C GLN A 194 1.09 1.97 19.26
N GLY A 195 2.21 1.64 18.62
CA GLY A 195 3.34 0.93 19.23
C GLY A 195 3.95 -0.09 18.29
N VAL A 196 4.89 -0.90 18.79
CA VAL A 196 5.49 -1.96 17.98
C VAL A 196 4.54 -3.15 17.83
N VAL A 197 4.49 -3.77 16.65
CA VAL A 197 3.75 -5.00 16.41
C VAL A 197 4.68 -6.09 15.89
N SER A 198 4.46 -7.31 16.37
CA SER A 198 5.06 -8.53 15.86
C SER A 198 3.96 -9.50 15.49
N PHE A 199 4.11 -10.21 14.37
CA PHE A 199 3.20 -11.29 14.04
C PHE A 199 3.90 -12.46 13.33
N THR A 200 3.25 -13.61 13.38
CA THR A 200 3.57 -14.76 12.53
C THR A 200 2.32 -15.19 11.79
N MET A 201 2.46 -15.63 10.55
CA MET A 201 1.38 -16.13 9.71
C MET A 201 1.87 -17.35 8.94
N ARG A 202 1.26 -18.52 9.21
CA ARG A 202 1.68 -19.79 8.63
C ARG A 202 0.54 -20.81 8.60
N GLY A 203 0.58 -21.73 7.65
CA GLY A 203 -0.43 -22.78 7.56
C GLY A 203 -0.38 -23.57 6.26
N THR A 204 -1.55 -23.95 5.78
CA THR A 204 -1.77 -24.71 4.56
C THR A 204 -2.91 -24.06 3.77
N SER A 205 -3.27 -24.63 2.62
CA SER A 205 -4.46 -24.21 1.88
C SER A 205 -5.79 -24.43 2.62
N LYS A 206 -5.79 -25.20 3.72
CA LYS A 206 -7.01 -25.51 4.52
C LYS A 206 -7.13 -24.68 5.79
N VAL A 207 -6.00 -24.30 6.38
CA VAL A 207 -5.97 -23.57 7.65
C VAL A 207 -4.76 -22.67 7.72
N VAL A 208 -4.95 -21.42 8.13
CA VAL A 208 -3.87 -20.45 8.41
C VAL A 208 -3.97 -19.98 9.84
N HIS A 209 -2.85 -20.06 10.56
CA HIS A 209 -2.71 -19.56 11.92
C HIS A 209 -1.94 -18.23 11.89
N VAL A 210 -2.50 -17.22 12.54
CA VAL A 210 -1.89 -15.91 12.75
C VAL A 210 -1.74 -15.67 14.23
N ARG A 211 -0.54 -15.34 14.68
CA ARG A 211 -0.30 -14.88 16.05
C ARG A 211 0.18 -13.44 16.02
N VAL A 212 -0.50 -12.55 16.71
CA VAL A 212 -0.21 -11.12 16.77
C VAL A 212 0.12 -10.72 18.20
N ALA A 213 1.17 -9.93 18.40
CA ALA A 213 1.57 -9.41 19.70
C ALA A 213 2.14 -7.98 19.58
N GLY A 214 1.98 -7.19 20.63
CA GLY A 214 2.45 -5.81 20.69
C GLY A 214 1.53 -4.94 21.54
N PRO A 215 2.00 -3.78 22.04
CA PRO A 215 1.17 -2.81 22.76
C PRO A 215 0.24 -2.04 21.81
N ILE A 216 -0.63 -2.75 21.07
CA ILE A 216 -1.63 -2.16 20.17
C ILE A 216 -3.04 -2.38 20.73
N ASN A 217 -3.98 -1.49 20.37
CA ASN A 217 -5.35 -1.49 20.90
C ASN A 217 -6.36 -2.08 19.90
N SER A 218 -6.09 -1.96 18.60
CA SER A 218 -6.98 -2.44 17.55
C SER A 218 -6.19 -2.86 16.32
N ALA A 219 -6.42 -4.09 15.85
CA ALA A 219 -5.89 -4.58 14.58
C ALA A 219 -6.98 -5.11 13.66
N ILE A 220 -6.76 -5.05 12.36
CA ILE A 220 -7.50 -5.78 11.34
C ILE A 220 -6.53 -6.81 10.76
N VAL A 221 -6.79 -8.10 10.99
CA VAL A 221 -5.98 -9.18 10.44
C VAL A 221 -6.61 -9.64 9.14
N HIS A 222 -5.88 -9.46 8.03
CA HIS A 222 -6.29 -9.89 6.70
C HIS A 222 -5.97 -11.38 6.50
N SER A 223 -6.94 -12.11 5.96
CA SER A 223 -6.77 -13.49 5.56
C SER A 223 -6.02 -13.56 4.21
N PRO A 224 -4.89 -14.28 4.12
CA PRO A 224 -4.09 -14.34 2.90
C PRO A 224 -4.74 -15.20 1.80
N LEU A 225 -5.73 -16.05 2.11
CA LEU A 225 -6.49 -16.80 1.11
C LEU A 225 -7.96 -16.32 1.07
N PRO A 226 -8.62 -16.36 -0.11
CA PRO A 226 -10.02 -16.00 -0.21
C PRO A 226 -10.93 -17.13 0.32
N LYS A 227 -12.25 -16.87 0.37
CA LYS A 227 -13.31 -17.86 0.69
C LYS A 227 -13.17 -18.49 2.09
N VAL A 228 -12.89 -17.66 3.08
CA VAL A 228 -12.88 -18.06 4.50
C VAL A 228 -14.21 -18.69 4.90
N LYS A 229 -14.19 -19.92 5.41
CA LYS A 229 -15.37 -20.64 5.91
C LYS A 229 -15.58 -20.47 7.41
N ARG A 230 -14.50 -20.39 8.19
CA ARG A 230 -14.55 -20.21 9.64
C ARG A 230 -13.38 -19.36 10.11
N VAL A 231 -13.65 -18.51 11.10
CA VAL A 231 -12.63 -17.73 11.81
C VAL A 231 -12.80 -17.95 13.30
N GLU A 232 -11.68 -18.18 13.98
CA GLU A 232 -11.60 -18.18 15.44
C GLU A 232 -10.59 -17.12 15.89
N VAL A 233 -10.96 -16.34 16.91
CA VAL A 233 -10.07 -15.40 17.59
C VAL A 233 -9.96 -15.81 19.04
N ASN A 234 -8.75 -16.15 19.51
CA ASN A 234 -8.48 -16.66 20.84
C ASN A 234 -9.39 -17.87 21.20
N GLY A 235 -9.59 -18.77 20.24
CA GLY A 235 -10.42 -19.96 20.36
C GLY A 235 -11.93 -19.71 20.32
N LYS A 236 -12.39 -18.47 20.11
CA LYS A 236 -13.81 -18.13 20.01
C LYS A 236 -14.21 -17.92 18.55
N PRO A 237 -15.27 -18.58 18.05
CA PRO A 237 -15.80 -18.33 16.71
C PRO A 237 -16.23 -16.88 16.54
N VAL A 238 -15.88 -16.29 15.39
CA VAL A 238 -16.36 -14.97 14.94
C VAL A 238 -16.92 -15.07 13.53
N ALA A 239 -17.45 -13.96 13.00
CA ALA A 239 -17.94 -13.93 11.62
C ALA A 239 -16.84 -14.36 10.63
N ALA A 240 -17.20 -15.23 9.67
CA ALA A 240 -16.29 -15.68 8.63
C ALA A 240 -16.13 -14.58 7.56
N VAL A 241 -15.14 -13.71 7.79
CA VAL A 241 -14.80 -12.59 6.90
C VAL A 241 -13.30 -12.61 6.60
N GLN A 242 -12.91 -11.98 5.49
CA GLN A 242 -11.51 -11.88 5.10
C GLN A 242 -10.72 -10.95 6.03
N ASP A 243 -11.35 -9.88 6.51
CA ASP A 243 -10.75 -8.89 7.42
C ASP A 243 -11.34 -9.00 8.83
N VAL A 244 -10.53 -9.48 9.77
CA VAL A 244 -10.98 -9.77 11.14
C VAL A 244 -10.48 -8.70 12.10
N ARG A 245 -11.41 -7.98 12.74
CA ARG A 245 -11.07 -6.99 13.78
C ARG A 245 -10.72 -7.69 15.10
N VAL A 246 -9.58 -7.33 15.68
CA VAL A 246 -9.06 -7.85 16.95
C VAL A 246 -8.75 -6.69 17.90
N ARG A 247 -9.10 -6.82 19.18
CA ARG A 247 -8.90 -5.79 20.22
C ARG A 247 -8.23 -6.29 21.51
N ALA A 248 -7.92 -7.58 21.58
CA ALA A 248 -7.25 -8.18 22.73
C ALA A 248 -5.94 -8.80 22.23
N PHE A 249 -4.82 -8.43 22.87
CA PHE A 249 -3.47 -8.85 22.47
C PHE A 249 -2.72 -9.46 23.66
N PRO A 250 -1.90 -10.51 23.48
CA PRO A 250 -1.66 -11.21 22.21
C PRO A 250 -2.92 -11.90 21.69
N ALA A 251 -2.99 -12.05 20.36
CA ALA A 251 -4.11 -12.65 19.67
C ALA A 251 -3.66 -13.84 18.84
N ASP A 252 -4.40 -14.94 18.93
CA ASP A 252 -4.29 -16.08 18.03
C ASP A 252 -5.54 -16.10 17.14
N VAL A 253 -5.36 -15.86 15.83
CA VAL A 253 -6.42 -15.86 14.81
C VAL A 253 -6.24 -17.09 13.93
N VAL A 254 -7.30 -17.86 13.72
CA VAL A 254 -7.28 -19.06 12.86
C VAL A 254 -8.31 -18.90 11.76
N PHE A 255 -7.85 -18.91 10.51
CA PHE A 255 -8.69 -18.95 9.32
C PHE A 255 -8.79 -20.38 8.80
N THR A 256 -10.01 -20.86 8.54
CA THR A 256 -10.29 -22.17 7.91
C THR A 256 -11.02 -21.95 6.59
N TYR A 257 -10.63 -22.69 5.54
CA TYR A 257 -11.10 -22.52 4.16
C TYR A 257 -11.83 -23.74 3.58
#